data_AF-A0A7S3B348-F1
#
_entry.id   AF-A0A7S3B348-F1
#
_cell.length_a   1.000
_cell.length_b   1.000
_cell.length_c   1.000
_cell.angle_alpha   90.00
_cell.angle_beta   90.00
_cell.angle_gamma   90.00
#
_symmetry.space_group_name_H-M   'P 1'
#
loop_
_entity.id
_entity.type
_entity.pdbx_description
1 polymer ?
#
loop_
_entity_poly.entity_id
_entity_poly.type
_entity_poly.pdbx_seq_one_letter_code
_entity_poly.pdbx_strand_id
1 'polypeptide(L)'
;MIYNWLAHAHRLKYDNTLVLAMDRELYADLIQRREAAFDNSALLNQWNTTCLQRHIQAVRMERHLGIAALVANGISVLHAEATAIFLHDVIPVLRAQPADVDMLFQRDDWPMDPVRQMGTAVNTGLIFYRSTKRTAVVRFILDAIRRGLIE
;
A
#
# COMPACT_ATOMS: atom_id res chain seq x y z
N MET A 1 -2.90 -11.32 -12.36
CA MET A 1 -1.77 -10.50 -11.87
C MET A 1 -1.42 -10.81 -10.43
N ILE A 2 -2.36 -10.79 -9.49
CA ILE A 2 -2.09 -11.05 -8.05
C ILE A 2 -1.43 -12.40 -7.75
N TYR A 3 -1.79 -13.49 -8.42
CA TYR A 3 -1.12 -14.79 -8.20
C TYR A 3 0.33 -14.80 -8.65
N ASN A 4 0.68 -14.04 -9.70
CA ASN A 4 2.09 -13.90 -10.09
C ASN A 4 2.85 -13.16 -9.01
N TRP A 5 2.26 -12.09 -8.46
CA TRP A 5 2.83 -11.36 -7.34
C TRP A 5 3.06 -12.26 -6.12
N LEU A 6 2.06 -13.06 -5.73
CA LEU A 6 2.18 -14.02 -4.63
C LEU A 6 3.26 -15.07 -4.89
N ALA A 7 3.32 -15.62 -6.11
CA ALA A 7 4.38 -16.55 -6.50
C ALA A 7 5.78 -15.92 -6.36
N HIS A 8 5.92 -14.64 -6.73
CA HIS A 8 7.18 -13.91 -6.52
C HIS A 8 7.48 -13.67 -5.04
N ALA A 9 6.49 -13.27 -4.23
CA ALA A 9 6.64 -13.09 -2.78
C ALA A 9 7.08 -14.40 -2.09
N HIS A 10 6.46 -15.53 -2.45
CA HIS A 10 6.85 -16.86 -1.94
C HIS A 10 8.25 -17.27 -2.39
N ARG A 11 8.62 -17.02 -3.65
CA ARG A 11 9.97 -17.29 -4.14
C ARG A 11 11.03 -16.49 -3.36
N LEU A 12 10.69 -15.28 -2.95
CA LEU A 12 11.54 -14.41 -2.12
C LEU A 12 11.40 -14.68 -0.61
N LYS A 13 10.58 -15.67 -0.20
CA LYS A 13 10.33 -16.05 1.19
C LYS A 13 9.78 -14.91 2.05
N TYR A 14 8.87 -14.13 1.49
CA TYR A 14 8.12 -13.15 2.26
C TYR A 14 6.96 -13.84 2.99
N ASP A 15 7.22 -14.28 4.22
CA ASP A 15 6.25 -15.05 5.02
C ASP A 15 5.13 -14.19 5.63
N ASN A 16 5.33 -12.87 5.70
CA ASN A 16 4.40 -11.91 6.31
C ASN A 16 3.69 -11.05 5.25
N THR A 17 3.09 -11.73 4.27
CA THR A 17 2.34 -11.11 3.19
C THR A 17 0.86 -11.01 3.56
N LEU A 18 0.24 -9.87 3.25
CA LEU A 18 -1.20 -9.67 3.37
C LEU A 18 -1.73 -9.03 2.09
N VAL A 19 -2.74 -9.64 1.47
CA VAL A 19 -3.40 -9.10 0.27
C VAL A 19 -4.67 -8.36 0.67
N LEU A 20 -4.78 -7.09 0.29
CA LEU A 20 -6.04 -6.36 0.37
C LEU A 20 -6.86 -6.67 -0.90
N ALA A 21 -7.89 -7.49 -0.77
CA ALA A 21 -8.77 -7.87 -1.88
C ALA A 21 -9.88 -6.82 -2.03
N MET A 22 -10.01 -6.25 -3.23
CA MET A 22 -11.02 -5.22 -3.51
C MET A 22 -12.37 -5.81 -3.91
N ASP A 23 -12.45 -7.09 -4.24
CA ASP A 23 -13.69 -7.80 -4.57
C ASP A 23 -13.78 -9.12 -3.78
N ARG A 24 -15.01 -9.58 -3.60
CA ARG A 24 -15.32 -10.73 -2.73
C ARG A 24 -14.90 -12.05 -3.37
N GLU A 25 -14.90 -12.15 -4.69
CA GLU A 25 -14.53 -13.38 -5.40
C GLU A 25 -13.03 -13.65 -5.25
N LEU A 26 -12.20 -12.60 -5.43
CA LEU A 26 -10.77 -12.66 -5.17
C LEU A 26 -10.47 -12.99 -3.71
N TYR A 27 -11.15 -12.34 -2.75
CA TYR A 27 -10.99 -12.68 -1.33
C TYR A 27 -11.29 -14.15 -1.06
N ALA A 28 -12.42 -14.66 -1.56
CA ALA A 28 -12.81 -16.06 -1.36
C ALA A 28 -11.79 -17.04 -1.95
N ASP A 29 -11.29 -16.80 -3.16
CA ASP A 29 -10.28 -17.66 -3.79
C ASP A 29 -8.93 -17.60 -3.03
N LEU A 30 -8.50 -16.43 -2.55
CA LEU A 30 -7.29 -16.30 -1.72
C LEU A 30 -7.40 -17.11 -0.43
N ILE A 31 -8.53 -17.00 0.27
CA ILE A 31 -8.78 -17.77 1.50
C ILE A 31 -8.82 -19.28 1.20
N GLN A 32 -9.47 -19.70 0.10
CA GLN A 32 -9.50 -21.11 -0.32
C GLN A 32 -8.09 -21.66 -0.55
N ARG A 33 -7.17 -20.83 -1.07
CA ARG A 33 -5.76 -21.15 -1.30
C ARG A 33 -4.89 -21.00 -0.06
N ARG A 34 -5.47 -20.62 1.08
CA ARG A 34 -4.78 -20.37 2.37
C ARG A 34 -3.82 -19.17 2.32
N GLU A 35 -4.09 -18.21 1.44
CA GLU A 35 -3.38 -16.94 1.39
C GLU A 35 -3.98 -15.97 2.40
N ALA A 36 -3.13 -15.22 3.10
CA ALA A 36 -3.60 -14.19 4.02
C ALA A 36 -4.17 -13.00 3.24
N ALA A 37 -5.47 -12.72 3.44
CA ALA A 37 -6.17 -11.66 2.75
C ALA A 37 -7.11 -10.88 3.68
N PHE A 38 -7.40 -9.63 3.31
CA PHE A 38 -8.40 -8.77 3.94
C PHE A 38 -9.48 -8.42 2.91
N ASP A 39 -10.75 -8.61 3.27
CA ASP A 39 -11.89 -8.29 2.42
C ASP A 39 -12.21 -6.78 2.49
N ASN A 40 -11.94 -6.05 1.40
CA ASN A 40 -12.31 -4.65 1.23
C ASN A 40 -13.44 -4.45 0.20
N SER A 41 -14.21 -5.50 -0.09
CA SER A 41 -15.21 -5.50 -1.17
C SER A 41 -16.44 -4.64 -0.89
N ALA A 42 -16.76 -4.37 0.39
CA ALA A 42 -17.93 -3.59 0.77
C ALA A 42 -17.93 -2.17 0.14
N LEU A 43 -16.76 -1.53 0.09
CA LEU A 43 -16.61 -0.18 -0.46
C LEU A 43 -16.63 -0.19 -2.00
N LEU A 44 -16.08 -1.24 -2.64
CA LEU A 44 -16.15 -1.40 -4.09
C LEU A 44 -17.58 -1.70 -4.56
N ASN A 45 -18.34 -2.50 -3.81
CA ASN A 45 -19.74 -2.79 -4.13
C ASN A 45 -20.62 -1.53 -4.13
N GLN A 46 -20.38 -0.61 -3.19
CA GLN A 46 -21.04 0.69 -3.18
C GLN A 46 -20.65 1.56 -4.38
N TRP A 47 -19.37 1.55 -4.76
CA TRP A 47 -18.92 2.23 -5.98
C TRP A 47 -19.56 1.64 -7.24
N ASN A 48 -19.56 0.32 -7.41
CA ASN A 48 -20.17 -0.35 -8.56
C ASN A 48 -21.68 -0.04 -8.70
N THR A 49 -22.36 0.22 -7.58
CA THR A 49 -23.79 0.56 -7.58
C THR A 49 -24.05 2.03 -7.89
N THR A 50 -23.18 2.94 -7.42
CA THR A 50 -23.45 4.39 -7.45
C THR A 50 -22.62 5.16 -8.47
N CYS A 51 -21.49 4.60 -8.89
CA CYS A 51 -20.44 5.24 -9.69
C CYS A 51 -19.91 6.57 -9.10
N LEU A 52 -20.12 6.83 -7.81
CA LEU A 52 -19.70 8.09 -7.20
C LEU A 52 -18.25 8.01 -6.73
N GLN A 53 -17.44 9.02 -7.09
CA GLN A 53 -16.01 9.08 -6.78
C GLN A 53 -15.70 8.93 -5.28
N ARG A 54 -16.58 9.41 -4.40
CA ARG A 54 -16.41 9.26 -2.95
C ARG A 54 -16.25 7.81 -2.48
N HIS A 55 -16.84 6.84 -3.18
CA HIS A 55 -16.73 5.43 -2.79
C HIS A 55 -15.37 4.84 -3.18
N ILE A 56 -14.84 5.19 -4.36
CA ILE A 56 -13.48 4.76 -4.74
C ILE A 56 -12.43 5.46 -3.86
N GLN A 57 -12.64 6.73 -3.50
CA GLN A 57 -11.81 7.42 -2.51
C GLN A 57 -11.84 6.72 -1.16
N ALA A 58 -13.01 6.30 -0.68
CA ALA A 58 -13.13 5.53 0.56
C ALA A 58 -12.35 4.21 0.50
N VAL A 59 -12.43 3.46 -0.60
CA VAL A 59 -11.63 2.22 -0.80
C VAL A 59 -10.14 2.52 -0.63
N ARG A 60 -9.65 3.61 -1.23
CA ARG A 60 -8.24 4.00 -1.19
C ARG A 60 -7.84 4.50 0.21
N MET A 61 -8.69 5.26 0.89
CA MET A 61 -8.47 5.71 2.27
C MET A 61 -8.37 4.53 3.24
N GLU A 62 -9.24 3.53 3.11
CA GLU A 62 -9.27 2.35 4.00
C GLU A 62 -7.94 1.61 4.00
N ARG A 63 -7.34 1.44 2.81
CA ARG A 63 -5.99 0.89 2.66
C ARG A 63 -4.95 1.65 3.49
N HIS A 64 -4.97 2.98 3.42
CA HIS A 64 -4.02 3.81 4.17
C HIS A 64 -4.28 3.77 5.68
N LEU A 65 -5.54 3.69 6.11
CA LEU A 65 -5.90 3.48 7.52
C LEU A 65 -5.39 2.13 8.05
N GLY A 66 -5.54 1.06 7.27
CA GLY A 66 -4.99 -0.26 7.61
C GLY A 66 -3.46 -0.24 7.76
N ILE A 67 -2.75 0.42 6.85
CA ILE A 67 -1.30 0.63 6.95
C ILE A 67 -0.95 1.40 8.22
N ALA A 68 -1.65 2.50 8.50
CA ALA A 68 -1.42 3.29 9.71
C ALA A 68 -1.64 2.46 10.98
N ALA A 69 -2.66 1.60 11.01
CA ALA A 69 -2.92 0.71 12.14
C ALA A 69 -1.79 -0.31 12.35
N LEU A 70 -1.27 -0.93 11.27
CA LEU A 70 -0.13 -1.85 11.35
C LEU A 70 1.12 -1.14 11.88
N VAL A 71 1.41 0.04 11.36
CA VAL A 71 2.56 0.86 11.78
C VAL A 71 2.43 1.30 13.23
N ALA A 72 1.24 1.73 13.67
CA ALA A 72 0.96 2.09 15.06
C ALA A 72 1.27 0.93 16.03
N ASN A 73 0.98 -0.31 15.61
CA ASN A 73 1.27 -1.54 16.34
C ASN A 73 2.73 -2.00 16.24
N GLY A 74 3.63 -1.21 15.65
CA GLY A 74 5.06 -1.53 15.60
C GLY A 74 5.48 -2.38 14.40
N ILE A 75 4.59 -2.59 13.42
CA ILE A 75 4.88 -3.39 12.22
C ILE A 75 5.34 -2.46 11.09
N SER A 76 6.56 -2.65 10.59
CA SER A 76 7.02 -1.93 9.39
C SER A 76 6.36 -2.55 8.16
N VAL A 77 5.89 -1.71 7.23
CA VAL A 77 5.05 -2.16 6.10
C VAL A 77 5.73 -1.80 4.78
N LEU A 78 5.89 -2.78 3.90
CA LEU A 78 6.16 -2.56 2.48
C LEU A 78 4.84 -2.70 1.73
N HIS A 79 4.25 -1.56 1.35
CA HIS A 79 3.05 -1.50 0.53
C HIS A 79 3.42 -1.55 -0.95
N ALA A 80 2.74 -2.41 -1.71
CA ALA A 80 2.92 -2.53 -3.14
C ALA A 80 1.58 -2.79 -3.84
N GLU A 81 1.37 -2.18 -4.99
CA GLU A 81 0.30 -2.56 -5.89
C GLU A 81 0.57 -3.93 -6.53
N ALA A 82 -0.49 -4.62 -6.95
CA ALA A 82 -0.38 -5.95 -7.58
C ALA A 82 0.36 -5.94 -8.94
N THR A 83 0.67 -4.76 -9.46
CA THR A 83 1.45 -4.52 -10.68
C THR A 83 2.96 -4.43 -10.41
N ALA A 84 3.39 -4.23 -9.16
CA ALA A 84 4.80 -4.17 -8.80
C ALA A 84 5.41 -5.57 -8.72
N ILE A 85 6.47 -5.84 -9.49
CA ILE A 85 7.15 -7.15 -9.49
C ILE A 85 8.52 -7.01 -8.83
N PHE A 86 8.78 -7.81 -7.79
CA PHE A 86 10.07 -7.87 -7.13
C PHE A 86 10.99 -8.88 -7.83
N LEU A 87 12.05 -8.37 -8.47
CA LEU A 87 13.04 -9.22 -9.16
C LEU A 87 14.02 -9.90 -8.17
N HIS A 88 14.24 -9.26 -7.02
CA HIS A 88 15.14 -9.67 -5.94
C HIS A 88 14.54 -9.31 -4.57
N ASP A 89 15.10 -9.87 -3.49
CA ASP A 89 14.73 -9.49 -2.12
C ASP A 89 15.16 -8.04 -1.83
N VAL A 90 14.18 -7.18 -1.58
CA VAL A 90 14.39 -5.75 -1.31
C VAL A 90 14.46 -5.44 0.18
N ILE A 91 14.07 -6.37 1.06
CA ILE A 91 13.99 -6.13 2.50
C ILE A 91 15.35 -5.75 3.10
N PRO A 92 16.48 -6.39 2.74
CA PRO A 92 17.80 -5.97 3.23
C PRO A 92 18.13 -4.52 2.86
N VAL A 93 17.82 -4.11 1.62
CA VAL A 93 18.08 -2.75 1.12
C VAL A 93 17.23 -1.72 1.86
N LEU A 94 15.95 -2.04 2.11
CA LEU A 94 15.04 -1.17 2.87
C LEU A 94 15.47 -1.04 4.34
N ARG A 95 15.92 -2.14 4.95
CA ARG A 95 16.40 -2.14 6.35
C ARG A 95 17.70 -1.37 6.53
N ALA A 96 18.59 -1.40 5.53
CA ALA A 96 19.87 -0.70 5.55
C ALA A 96 19.77 0.83 5.43
N GLN A 97 18.58 1.37 5.12
CA GLN A 97 18.40 2.82 5.06
C GLN A 97 18.66 3.49 6.42
N PRO A 98 19.12 4.76 6.43
CA PRO A 98 19.40 5.50 7.65
C PRO A 98 18.25 5.47 8.67
N ALA A 99 18.60 5.48 9.95
CA ALA A 99 17.64 5.30 11.05
C ALA A 99 16.66 6.48 11.20
N ASP A 100 16.98 7.63 10.63
CA ASP A 100 16.15 8.83 10.56
C ASP A 100 15.12 8.79 9.44
N VAL A 101 15.17 7.81 8.53
CA VAL A 101 14.17 7.63 7.45
C VAL A 101 12.85 7.09 8.02
N ASP A 102 11.80 7.90 7.88
CA ASP A 102 10.43 7.54 8.27
C ASP A 102 9.72 6.67 7.22
N MET A 103 9.84 7.07 5.95
CA MET A 103 9.16 6.46 4.81
C MET A 103 10.06 6.51 3.57
N LEU A 104 9.88 5.56 2.66
CA LEU A 104 10.52 5.57 1.34
C LEU A 104 9.44 5.44 0.28
N PHE A 105 9.53 6.29 -0.73
CA PHE A 105 8.66 6.23 -1.89
C PHE A 105 9.52 6.03 -3.14
N GLN A 106 8.97 5.33 -4.13
CA GLN A 106 9.57 5.35 -5.45
C GLN A 106 9.40 6.76 -6.04
N ARG A 107 10.50 7.36 -6.51
CA ARG A 107 10.45 8.64 -7.21
C ARG A 107 9.64 8.47 -8.49
N ASP A 108 8.72 9.40 -8.75
CA ASP A 108 8.07 9.46 -10.06
C ASP A 108 9.00 10.19 -11.03
N ASP A 109 9.28 9.59 -12.18
CA ASP A 109 10.17 10.16 -13.20
C ASP A 109 9.39 10.52 -14.48
N TRP A 110 8.15 10.99 -14.31
CA TRP A 110 7.35 11.47 -15.42
C TRP A 110 7.99 12.74 -16.02
N PRO A 111 8.30 12.76 -17.33
CA PRO A 111 8.98 13.89 -17.98
C PRO A 111 8.22 15.23 -17.97
N MET A 112 6.92 15.21 -17.66
CA MET A 112 6.00 16.37 -17.67
C MET A 112 5.25 16.51 -16.34
N ASP A 113 5.93 16.23 -15.22
CA ASP A 113 5.31 16.32 -13.90
C ASP A 113 4.98 17.80 -13.55
N PRO A 114 3.68 18.19 -13.50
CA PRO A 114 3.27 19.55 -13.19
C PRO A 114 3.65 19.97 -11.76
N VAL A 115 4.01 19.02 -10.90
CA VAL A 115 4.32 19.25 -9.49
C VAL A 115 5.82 19.47 -9.24
N ARG A 116 6.69 19.31 -10.26
CA ARG A 116 8.15 19.54 -10.14
C ARG A 116 8.54 20.94 -9.64
N GLN A 117 7.70 21.95 -9.88
CA GLN A 117 7.93 23.32 -9.38
C GLN A 117 7.53 23.49 -7.90
N MET A 118 6.68 22.61 -7.37
CA MET A 118 6.14 22.66 -6.01
C MET A 118 6.79 21.63 -5.07
N GLY A 119 7.47 20.62 -5.62
CA GLY A 119 8.11 19.58 -4.83
C GLY A 119 8.60 18.41 -5.68
N THR A 120 8.66 17.23 -5.06
CA THR A 120 9.02 15.96 -5.71
C THR A 120 7.78 15.08 -5.79
N ALA A 121 7.33 14.73 -7.00
CA ALA A 121 6.33 13.70 -7.14
C ALA A 121 6.90 12.32 -6.81
N VAL A 122 6.04 11.50 -6.21
CA VAL A 122 6.38 10.15 -5.79
C VAL A 122 5.28 9.19 -6.23
N ASN A 123 5.68 8.00 -6.67
CA ASN A 123 4.79 6.92 -6.99
C ASN A 123 4.30 6.27 -5.67
N THR A 124 2.98 6.18 -5.52
CA THR A 124 2.34 5.62 -4.32
C THR A 124 2.06 4.11 -4.43
N GLY A 125 2.41 3.51 -5.57
CA GLY A 125 2.28 2.09 -5.86
C GLY A 125 3.36 1.22 -5.22
N LEU A 126 4.44 1.81 -4.69
CA LEU A 126 5.45 1.12 -3.89
C LEU A 126 5.99 2.04 -2.78
N ILE A 127 5.67 1.71 -1.52
CA ILE A 127 5.99 2.55 -0.36
C ILE A 127 6.46 1.69 0.80
N PHE A 128 7.57 2.07 1.44
CA PHE A 128 8.00 1.49 2.70
C PHE A 128 7.72 2.44 3.87
N TYR A 129 7.11 1.91 4.94
CA TYR A 129 6.77 2.61 6.16
C TYR A 129 7.52 2.00 7.35
N ARG A 130 8.31 2.82 8.06
CA ARG A 130 9.12 2.34 9.19
C ARG A 130 8.36 2.49 10.51
N SER A 131 8.18 1.38 11.22
CA SER A 131 7.44 1.37 12.49
C SER A 131 8.18 2.00 13.67
N THR A 132 9.52 2.06 13.63
CA THR A 132 10.29 2.83 14.63
C THR A 132 9.98 4.33 14.59
N LYS A 133 9.36 4.80 13.49
CA LYS A 133 8.93 6.17 13.25
C LYS A 133 7.40 6.31 13.27
N ARG A 134 6.70 5.36 13.91
CA ARG A 134 5.23 5.24 13.90
C ARG A 134 4.48 6.54 14.14
N THR A 135 4.92 7.39 15.07
CA THR A 135 4.22 8.66 15.36
C THR A 135 4.22 9.59 14.16
N ALA A 136 5.37 9.76 13.49
CA ALA A 136 5.47 10.61 12.30
C ALA A 136 4.70 10.02 11.12
N VAL A 137 4.86 8.72 10.88
CA VAL A 137 4.20 8.00 9.78
C VAL A 137 2.67 8.02 9.92
N VAL A 138 2.14 7.66 11.08
CA VAL A 138 0.68 7.63 11.32
C VAL A 138 0.10 9.04 11.20
N ARG A 139 0.78 10.05 11.76
CA ARG A 139 0.34 11.44 11.62
C ARG A 139 0.30 11.87 10.15
N PHE A 140 1.34 11.57 9.38
CA PHE A 140 1.39 11.88 7.95
C PHE A 140 0.21 11.26 7.20
N ILE A 141 -0.05 9.96 7.40
CA ILE A 141 -1.15 9.26 6.75
C ILE A 141 -2.50 9.91 7.11
N LEU A 142 -2.76 10.15 8.40
CA LEU A 142 -4.02 10.75 8.85
C LEU A 142 -4.19 12.17 8.33
N ASP A 143 -3.12 12.97 8.30
CA ASP A 143 -3.16 14.33 7.76
C ASP A 143 -3.41 14.32 6.24
N ALA A 144 -2.82 13.37 5.50
CA ALA A 144 -3.10 13.20 4.07
C ALA A 144 -4.56 12.83 3.79
N ILE A 145 -5.13 11.88 4.56
CA ILE A 145 -6.55 11.51 4.47
C ILE A 145 -7.44 12.73 4.76
N ARG A 146 -7.25 13.40 5.90
CA ARG A 146 -8.09 14.53 6.34
C ARG A 146 -8.05 15.71 5.39
N ARG A 147 -6.93 15.93 4.72
CA ARG A 147 -6.75 17.01 3.74
C ARG A 147 -7.21 16.63 2.33
N GLY A 148 -7.69 15.40 2.12
CA GLY A 148 -8.10 14.92 0.80
C GLY A 148 -6.95 14.77 -0.19
N LEU A 149 -5.73 14.49 0.30
CA LEU A 149 -4.53 14.28 -0.53
C LEU A 149 -4.39 12.84 -1.04
N ILE A 150 -5.38 12.00 -0.76
CA ILE A 150 -5.50 10.64 -1.29
C ILE A 150 -6.67 10.69 -2.25
N GLU A 151 -6.34 10.71 -3.54
CA GLU A 151 -7.29 10.58 -4.64
C GLU A 151 -7.82 9.16 -4.71
#